data_AF-A0A535F3Q9-F1
#
_entry.id   AF-A0A535F3Q9-F1
#
_cell.length_a   1.000
_cell.length_b   1.000
_cell.length_c   1.000
_cell.angle_alpha   90.00
_cell.angle_beta   90.00
_cell.angle_gamma   90.00
#
_symmetry.space_group_name_H-M   'P 1'
#
loop_
_entity.id
_entity.type
_entity.pdbx_description
1 polymer ?
#
loop_
_entity_poly.entity_id
_entity_poly.type
_entity_poly.pdbx_seq_one_letter_code
_entity_poly.pdbx_strand_id
1 'polypeptide(L)'
;MKTYTDWLAATLASDAAEGRGALPTWISSLRPTACVIGPALTALVSQDDNLAVRQAIGAPSARGSVLVVASGSSSRTAVIGGLLALEMQKRGVLALVTDGLVRDSREIRQLPFDVWCRGVTPIASHKNGPAIVSGVVSIGGTVIHDGDLIIADDDGVVVWPKEQ
;
A
#
# COMPACT_ATOMS: atom_id res chain seq x y z
N MET A 1 -4.36 -12.89 15.94
CA MET A 1 -3.49 -11.97 15.16
C MET A 1 -2.18 -12.72 14.98
N LYS A 2 -1.77 -13.05 13.75
CA LYS A 2 -0.46 -13.68 13.53
C LYS A 2 0.59 -12.63 13.89
N THR A 3 1.39 -12.89 14.92
CA THR A 3 2.49 -12.01 15.31
C THR A 3 3.62 -12.29 14.32
N TYR A 4 3.83 -11.41 13.36
CA TYR A 4 5.05 -11.45 12.55
C TYR A 4 6.22 -11.05 13.43
N THR A 5 7.34 -11.74 13.27
CA THR A 5 8.49 -11.60 14.15
C THR A 5 9.34 -10.41 13.74
N ASP A 6 9.93 -9.72 14.72
CA ASP A 6 10.68 -8.47 14.53
C ASP A 6 11.96 -8.63 13.67
N TRP A 7 12.36 -9.87 13.35
CA TRP A 7 13.52 -10.14 12.50
C TRP A 7 13.18 -10.20 11.00
N LEU A 8 11.91 -10.34 10.63
CA LEU A 8 11.52 -10.50 9.22
C LEU A 8 11.58 -9.14 8.51
N ALA A 9 12.61 -8.96 7.67
CA ALA A 9 12.85 -7.77 6.86
C ALA A 9 12.55 -8.01 5.39
N ALA A 10 12.32 -6.95 4.61
CA ALA A 10 12.06 -7.04 3.18
C ALA A 10 13.27 -7.65 2.43
N THR A 11 14.49 -7.34 2.86
CA THR A 11 15.72 -7.92 2.30
C THR A 11 15.80 -9.44 2.49
N LEU A 12 15.49 -9.94 3.69
CA LEU A 12 15.47 -11.37 3.97
C LEU A 12 14.37 -12.11 3.20
N ALA A 13 13.19 -11.49 3.08
CA ALA A 13 12.12 -12.01 2.25
C ALA A 13 12.51 -12.06 0.77
N SER A 14 13.16 -11.01 0.28
CA SER A 14 13.70 -10.94 -1.08
C SER A 14 14.73 -12.05 -1.34
N ASP A 15 15.70 -12.23 -0.43
CA ASP A 15 16.72 -13.28 -0.55
C ASP A 15 16.09 -14.67 -0.60
N ALA A 16 15.13 -14.96 0.28
CA ALA A 16 14.41 -16.24 0.31
C ALA A 16 13.58 -16.48 -0.97
N ALA A 17 13.10 -15.42 -1.62
CA ALA A 17 12.34 -15.49 -2.86
C ALA A 17 13.19 -15.39 -4.13
N GLU A 18 14.52 -15.28 -4.01
CA GLU A 18 15.46 -15.00 -5.12
C GLU A 18 15.08 -13.70 -5.87
N GLY A 19 14.68 -12.67 -5.13
CA GLY A 19 14.25 -11.37 -5.64
C GLY A 19 12.82 -11.32 -6.19
N ARG A 20 12.10 -12.45 -6.26
CA ARG A 20 10.70 -12.47 -6.70
C ARG A 20 9.79 -11.77 -5.69
N GLY A 21 8.74 -11.13 -6.18
CA GLY A 21 7.78 -10.42 -5.34
C GLY A 21 8.24 -9.03 -4.87
N ALA A 22 9.51 -8.68 -5.06
CA ALA A 22 9.99 -7.32 -4.85
C ALA A 22 9.23 -6.34 -5.75
N LEU A 23 8.74 -5.25 -5.17
CA LEU A 23 8.16 -4.16 -5.94
C LEU A 23 9.28 -3.27 -6.51
N PRO A 24 9.00 -2.59 -7.62
CA PRO A 24 9.67 -1.37 -8.02
C PRO A 24 10.39 -0.51 -6.94
N THR A 25 11.67 -0.17 -7.15
CA THR A 25 12.46 0.68 -6.24
C THR A 25 11.96 2.13 -6.10
N TRP A 26 11.11 2.60 -7.02
CA TRP A 26 10.47 3.91 -6.97
C TRP A 26 9.22 3.91 -6.08
N ILE A 27 8.86 2.75 -5.52
CA ILE A 27 7.85 2.61 -4.46
C ILE A 27 8.59 2.65 -3.13
N SER A 28 8.86 3.87 -2.68
CA SER A 28 9.67 4.13 -1.49
C SER A 28 8.82 4.59 -0.32
N SER A 29 9.29 4.33 0.90
CA SER A 29 8.64 4.84 2.11
C SER A 29 8.60 6.38 2.12
N LEU A 30 7.49 6.94 2.60
CA LEU A 30 7.29 8.37 2.77
C LEU A 30 8.06 8.93 3.98
N ARG A 31 8.42 8.07 4.95
CA ARG A 31 9.18 8.40 6.16
C ARG A 31 10.28 7.37 6.43
N PRO A 32 11.41 7.76 7.04
CA PRO A 32 12.43 6.80 7.46
C PRO A 32 11.91 5.89 8.58
N THR A 33 12.57 4.76 8.80
CA THR A 33 12.26 3.77 9.85
C THR A 33 10.88 3.14 9.72
N ALA A 34 10.31 3.16 8.52
CA ALA A 34 9.01 2.55 8.25
C ALA A 34 9.16 1.04 8.19
N CYS A 35 8.25 0.30 8.80
CA CYS A 35 8.21 -1.16 8.71
C CYS A 35 6.79 -1.66 8.90
N VAL A 36 6.36 -2.60 8.06
CA VAL A 36 5.07 -3.27 8.21
C VAL A 36 5.14 -4.69 7.69
N ILE A 37 4.45 -5.59 8.40
CA ILE A 37 4.16 -6.92 7.90
C ILE A 37 2.67 -7.19 8.10
N GLY A 38 1.97 -7.56 7.03
CA GLY A 38 0.55 -7.85 7.13
C GLY A 38 -0.11 -8.30 5.83
N PRO A 39 -1.31 -8.88 5.91
CA PRO A 39 -2.03 -9.35 4.73
C PRO A 39 -2.47 -8.17 3.86
N ALA A 40 -2.35 -8.31 2.55
CA ALA A 40 -2.81 -7.35 1.58
C ALA A 40 -4.34 -7.27 1.57
N LEU A 41 -4.88 -6.06 1.63
CA LEU A 41 -6.21 -5.75 1.09
C LEU A 41 -5.97 -5.02 -0.23
N THR A 42 -6.35 -5.61 -1.35
CA THR A 42 -6.04 -5.02 -2.66
C THR A 42 -7.15 -4.09 -3.13
N ALA A 43 -6.76 -3.02 -3.83
CA ALA A 43 -7.68 -2.12 -4.51
C ALA A 43 -7.09 -1.67 -5.84
N LEU A 44 -7.92 -1.66 -6.89
CA LEU A 44 -7.58 -1.10 -8.20
C LEU A 44 -8.38 0.18 -8.40
N VAL A 45 -7.67 1.29 -8.60
CA VAL A 45 -8.27 2.59 -8.91
C VAL A 45 -8.14 2.90 -10.40
N SER A 46 -9.15 3.59 -10.92
CA SER A 46 -9.06 4.21 -12.25
C SER A 46 -8.08 5.37 -12.23
N GLN A 47 -7.62 5.78 -13.42
CA GLN A 47 -6.73 6.92 -13.55
C GLN A 47 -7.34 8.19 -12.91
N ASP A 48 -6.51 8.92 -12.18
CA ASP A 48 -6.85 10.16 -11.49
C ASP A 48 -8.05 10.05 -10.50
N ASP A 49 -8.30 8.85 -9.96
CA ASP A 49 -9.44 8.53 -9.08
C ASP A 49 -9.00 7.94 -7.72
N ASN A 50 -9.86 7.99 -6.70
CA ASN A 50 -9.65 7.28 -5.43
C ASN A 50 -10.90 6.67 -4.78
N LEU A 51 -11.96 6.42 -5.55
CA LEU A 51 -13.18 5.79 -5.05
C LEU A 51 -12.91 4.41 -4.44
N ALA A 52 -12.05 3.59 -5.07
CA ALA A 52 -11.73 2.25 -4.56
C ALA A 52 -11.03 2.30 -3.19
N VAL A 53 -10.18 3.31 -2.95
CA VAL A 53 -9.54 3.51 -1.64
C VAL A 53 -10.59 3.75 -0.56
N ARG A 54 -11.56 4.62 -0.82
CA ARG A 54 -12.64 4.92 0.13
C ARG A 54 -13.50 3.70 0.43
N GLN A 55 -13.80 2.90 -0.58
CA GLN A 55 -14.53 1.65 -0.42
C GLN A 55 -13.72 0.63 0.39
N ALA A 56 -12.43 0.49 0.10
CA ALA A 56 -11.54 -0.42 0.81
C ALA A 56 -11.43 -0.08 2.29
N ILE A 57 -11.30 1.20 2.64
CA ILE A 57 -11.26 1.66 4.04
C ILE A 57 -12.55 1.31 4.81
N GLY A 58 -13.70 1.29 4.12
CA GLY A 58 -14.99 0.90 4.68
C GLY A 58 -15.21 -0.61 4.76
N ALA A 59 -14.37 -1.42 4.12
CA ALA A 59 -14.55 -2.87 4.08
C ALA A 59 -14.22 -3.53 5.43
N PRO A 60 -14.91 -4.62 5.80
CA PRO A 60 -14.59 -5.37 7.02
C PRO A 60 -13.14 -5.89 7.07
N SER A 61 -12.55 -6.20 5.91
CA SER A 61 -11.17 -6.68 5.75
C SER A 61 -10.09 -5.59 5.92
N ALA A 62 -10.47 -4.32 6.08
CA ALA A 62 -9.52 -3.21 6.23
C ALA A 62 -8.73 -3.27 7.54
N ARG A 63 -9.35 -3.76 8.62
CA ARG A 63 -8.69 -3.81 9.92
C ARG A 63 -7.63 -4.90 9.94
N GLY A 64 -6.40 -4.53 10.26
CA GLY A 64 -5.27 -5.45 10.36
C GLY A 64 -4.68 -5.86 9.01
N SER A 65 -4.98 -5.15 7.93
CA SER A 65 -4.40 -5.36 6.60
C SER A 65 -3.49 -4.21 6.19
N VAL A 66 -2.60 -4.49 5.24
CA VAL A 66 -1.87 -3.49 4.45
C VAL A 66 -2.72 -3.20 3.23
N LEU A 67 -3.16 -1.95 3.06
CA LEU A 67 -3.92 -1.57 1.87
C LEU A 67 -2.96 -1.43 0.70
N VAL A 68 -3.16 -2.23 -0.36
CA VAL A 68 -2.34 -2.21 -1.58
C VAL A 68 -3.17 -1.62 -2.72
N VAL A 69 -2.80 -0.41 -3.17
CA VAL A 69 -3.54 0.33 -4.18
C VAL A 69 -2.76 0.38 -5.49
N ALA A 70 -3.25 -0.34 -6.50
CA ALA A 70 -2.74 -0.24 -7.87
C ALA A 70 -3.52 0.86 -8.63
N SER A 71 -2.77 1.72 -9.31
CA SER A 71 -3.24 2.90 -10.04
C SER A 71 -2.66 3.00 -11.46
N GLY A 72 -1.88 2.00 -11.88
CA GLY A 72 -1.28 1.91 -13.22
C GLY A 72 -0.10 2.86 -13.44
N SER A 73 0.40 3.52 -12.39
CA SER A 73 1.58 4.39 -12.43
C SER A 73 1.52 5.52 -13.47
N SER A 74 0.34 5.92 -13.95
CA SER A 74 0.16 6.98 -14.97
C SER A 74 -0.48 8.25 -14.41
N SER A 75 -1.17 8.14 -13.27
CA SER A 75 -1.91 9.24 -12.63
C SER A 75 -1.00 10.40 -12.19
N ARG A 76 -1.53 11.63 -12.25
CA ARG A 76 -0.88 12.84 -11.69
C ARG A 76 -1.51 13.29 -10.37
N THR A 77 -2.60 12.67 -9.96
CA THR A 77 -3.33 12.99 -8.74
C THR A 77 -2.98 12.07 -7.58
N ALA A 78 -3.28 12.53 -6.37
CA ALA A 78 -3.03 11.80 -5.15
C ALA A 78 -4.14 10.80 -4.82
N VAL A 79 -3.79 9.51 -4.68
CA VAL A 79 -4.73 8.46 -4.25
C VAL A 79 -5.20 8.69 -2.82
N ILE A 80 -4.34 9.23 -1.95
CA ILE A 80 -4.68 9.66 -0.60
C ILE A 80 -4.06 11.01 -0.23
N GLY A 81 -4.67 11.66 0.77
CA GLY A 81 -4.09 12.75 1.54
C GLY A 81 -4.19 12.47 3.04
N GLY A 82 -3.89 13.49 3.87
CA GLY A 82 -3.77 13.36 5.33
C GLY A 82 -5.02 12.81 5.99
N LEU A 83 -6.21 13.29 5.58
CA LEU A 83 -7.49 12.84 6.12
C LEU A 83 -7.75 11.34 5.93
N LEU A 84 -7.43 10.79 4.74
CA LEU A 84 -7.62 9.36 4.49
C LEU A 84 -6.56 8.52 5.22
N ALA A 85 -5.32 9.03 5.33
CA ALA A 85 -4.29 8.38 6.15
C ALA A 85 -4.70 8.29 7.63
N LEU A 86 -5.22 9.38 8.19
CA LEU A 86 -5.73 9.41 9.56
C LEU A 86 -6.92 8.46 9.74
N GLU A 87 -7.83 8.39 8.77
CA GLU A 87 -8.97 7.48 8.82
C GLU A 87 -8.52 6.01 8.80
N MET A 88 -7.59 5.65 7.92
CA MET A 88 -6.99 4.31 7.84
C MET A 88 -6.35 3.91 9.17
N GLN A 89 -5.52 4.80 9.72
CA GLN A 89 -4.88 4.62 11.03
C GLN A 89 -5.91 4.36 12.14
N LYS A 90 -6.97 5.18 12.22
CA LYS A 90 -8.02 5.03 13.24
C LYS A 90 -8.82 3.73 13.10
N ARG A 91 -9.01 3.25 11.88
CA ARG A 91 -9.73 1.98 11.60
C ARG A 91 -8.86 0.74 11.82
N GLY A 92 -7.55 0.93 11.98
CA GLY A 92 -6.59 -0.14 12.23
C GLY A 92 -6.06 -0.78 10.95
N VAL A 93 -6.08 -0.07 9.82
CA VAL A 93 -5.26 -0.44 8.65
C VAL A 93 -3.78 -0.27 9.06
N LEU A 94 -2.93 -1.23 8.71
CA LEU A 94 -1.54 -1.27 9.16
C LEU A 94 -0.67 -0.25 8.41
N ALA A 95 -0.84 -0.15 7.10
CA ALA A 95 -0.08 0.73 6.22
C ALA A 95 -0.75 0.86 4.84
N LEU A 96 -0.22 1.75 4.00
CA LEU A 96 -0.53 1.85 2.58
C LEU A 96 0.70 1.50 1.72
N VAL A 97 0.50 0.70 0.68
CA VAL A 97 1.44 0.54 -0.43
C VAL A 97 0.72 0.93 -1.72
N THR A 98 1.32 1.78 -2.54
CA THR A 98 0.69 2.19 -3.81
C THR A 98 1.71 2.57 -4.86
N ASP A 99 1.40 2.29 -6.13
CA ASP A 99 2.12 2.86 -7.27
C ASP A 99 1.60 4.25 -7.68
N GLY A 100 0.63 4.77 -6.93
CA GLY A 100 0.09 6.10 -7.06
C GLY A 100 0.92 7.16 -6.35
N LEU A 101 0.50 8.41 -6.52
CA LEU A 101 1.05 9.55 -5.79
C LEU A 101 0.23 9.79 -4.52
N VAL A 102 0.82 10.45 -3.53
CA VAL A 102 0.11 10.89 -2.31
C VAL A 102 0.25 12.39 -2.11
N ARG A 103 -0.57 12.98 -1.24
CA ARG A 103 -0.47 14.39 -0.86
C ARG A 103 -0.51 14.57 0.65
N ASP A 104 -0.36 15.81 1.11
CA ASP A 104 -0.31 16.17 2.54
C ASP A 104 0.83 15.42 3.26
N SER A 105 1.94 15.16 2.56
CA SER A 105 3.04 14.33 3.06
C SER A 105 3.63 14.82 4.38
N ARG A 106 3.60 16.13 4.64
CA ARG A 106 3.99 16.71 5.92
C ARG A 106 3.09 16.23 7.07
N GLU A 107 1.79 16.18 6.85
CA GLU A 107 0.81 15.71 7.83
C GLU A 107 0.92 14.19 8.00
N ILE A 108 0.99 13.44 6.90
CA ILE A 108 1.09 11.97 6.94
C ILE A 108 2.33 11.52 7.73
N ARG A 109 3.48 12.17 7.57
CA ARG A 109 4.71 11.85 8.32
C ARG A 109 4.56 12.01 9.84
N GLN A 110 3.59 12.78 10.31
CA GLN A 110 3.32 12.97 11.73
C GLN A 110 2.35 11.92 12.29
N LEU A 111 1.74 11.11 11.43
CA LEU A 111 0.87 10.03 11.83
C LEU A 111 1.67 8.75 12.10
N PRO A 112 1.24 7.90 13.04
CA PRO A 112 1.74 6.53 13.17
C PRO A 112 1.11 5.66 12.07
N PHE A 113 1.38 5.98 10.80
CA PHE A 113 0.84 5.28 9.63
C PHE A 113 1.86 5.30 8.50
N ASP A 114 2.36 4.12 8.15
CA ASP A 114 3.39 3.96 7.13
C ASP A 114 2.80 3.95 5.72
N VAL A 115 3.52 4.58 4.78
CA VAL A 115 3.10 4.73 3.39
C VAL A 115 4.29 4.51 2.47
N TRP A 116 4.20 3.53 1.58
CA TRP A 116 5.08 3.37 0.43
C TRP A 116 4.35 3.84 -0.83
N CYS A 117 4.96 4.76 -1.57
CA CYS A 117 4.32 5.39 -2.72
C CYS A 117 5.32 5.73 -3.83
N ARG A 118 4.82 5.99 -5.05
CA ARG A 118 5.65 6.45 -6.18
C ARG A 118 6.19 7.87 -5.99
N GLY A 119 5.54 8.67 -5.16
CA GLY A 119 5.92 10.06 -4.92
C GLY A 119 4.77 10.93 -4.40
N VAL A 120 4.99 12.24 -4.42
CA VAL A 120 4.04 13.23 -3.89
C VAL A 120 3.52 14.18 -4.96
N THR A 121 2.28 14.63 -4.81
CA THR A 121 1.62 15.62 -5.68
C THR A 121 0.65 16.48 -4.87
N PRO A 122 0.43 17.76 -5.21
CA PRO A 122 -0.63 18.54 -4.57
C PRO A 122 -2.03 18.26 -5.16
N ILE A 123 -2.11 17.61 -6.32
CA ILE A 123 -3.34 17.49 -7.12
C ILE A 123 -4.26 16.41 -6.51
N ALA A 124 -5.54 16.73 -6.29
CA ALA A 124 -6.53 15.79 -5.74
C ALA A 124 -7.12 14.86 -6.82
N SER A 125 -7.42 13.61 -6.48
CA SER A 125 -8.19 12.70 -7.33
C SER A 125 -9.69 12.98 -7.34
N HIS A 126 -10.33 12.55 -8.43
CA HIS A 126 -11.77 12.36 -8.56
C HIS A 126 -12.27 11.11 -7.79
N LYS A 127 -13.58 10.88 -7.82
CA LYS A 127 -14.30 9.81 -7.09
C LYS A 127 -15.40 9.19 -7.96
N ASN A 128 -15.13 9.09 -9.24
CA ASN A 128 -16.06 8.70 -10.29
C ASN A 128 -16.02 7.18 -10.55
N GLY A 129 -14.92 6.51 -10.21
CA GLY A 129 -14.73 5.09 -10.51
C GLY A 129 -14.44 4.82 -12.00
N PRO A 130 -14.48 3.55 -12.44
CA PRO A 130 -14.80 2.35 -11.66
C PRO A 130 -13.79 2.07 -10.54
N ALA A 131 -14.25 1.27 -9.55
CA ALA A 131 -13.51 0.90 -8.36
C ALA A 131 -13.60 -0.61 -8.14
N ILE A 132 -12.47 -1.26 -7.89
CA ILE A 132 -12.41 -2.68 -7.53
C ILE A 132 -11.67 -2.78 -6.20
N VAL A 133 -12.25 -3.52 -5.25
CA VAL A 133 -11.69 -3.83 -3.93
C VAL A 133 -11.72 -5.33 -3.77
N SER A 134 -10.67 -5.90 -3.17
CA SER A 134 -10.47 -7.33 -2.96
C SER A 134 -10.49 -8.13 -4.26
N GLY A 135 -9.32 -8.20 -4.89
CA GLY A 135 -9.08 -8.96 -6.11
C GLY A 135 -7.60 -9.13 -6.42
N VAL A 136 -7.28 -9.33 -7.69
CA VAL A 136 -5.90 -9.42 -8.17
C VAL A 136 -5.49 -8.08 -8.78
N VAL A 137 -4.38 -7.54 -8.33
CA VAL A 137 -3.80 -6.31 -8.86
C VAL A 137 -2.34 -6.54 -9.28
N SER A 138 -1.77 -5.58 -10.02
CA SER A 138 -0.35 -5.60 -10.33
C SER A 138 0.29 -4.23 -10.14
N ILE A 139 1.48 -4.24 -9.54
CA ILE A 139 2.35 -3.06 -9.41
C ILE A 139 3.72 -3.44 -9.99
N GLY A 140 4.14 -2.73 -11.04
CA GLY A 140 5.45 -2.93 -11.66
C GLY A 140 5.73 -4.34 -12.20
N GLY A 141 4.68 -5.06 -12.62
CA GLY A 141 4.80 -6.44 -13.10
C GLY A 141 4.69 -7.51 -12.01
N THR A 142 4.73 -7.14 -10.73
CA THR A 142 4.45 -8.06 -9.61
C THR A 142 2.93 -8.19 -9.44
N VAL A 143 2.44 -9.44 -9.40
CA VAL A 143 1.03 -9.78 -9.17
C VAL A 143 0.78 -9.89 -7.67
N ILE A 144 -0.32 -9.32 -7.20
CA ILE A 144 -0.67 -9.26 -5.78
C ILE A 144 -2.13 -9.69 -5.64
N HIS A 145 -2.35 -10.76 -4.88
CA HIS A 145 -3.68 -11.25 -4.53
C HIS A 145 -4.11 -10.67 -3.19
N ASP A 146 -5.43 -10.54 -3.01
CA ASP A 146 -6.00 -10.24 -1.69
C ASP A 146 -5.57 -11.34 -0.68
N GLY A 147 -5.00 -10.90 0.44
CA GLY A 147 -4.46 -11.77 1.49
C GLY A 147 -3.00 -12.21 1.33
N ASP A 148 -2.31 -11.87 0.22
CA ASP A 148 -0.86 -12.05 0.12
C ASP A 148 -0.15 -11.26 1.23
N LEU A 149 0.99 -11.75 1.70
CA LEU A 149 1.71 -11.11 2.78
C LEU A 149 2.58 -9.99 2.23
N ILE A 150 2.37 -8.77 2.72
CA ILE A 150 3.24 -7.63 2.44
C ILE A 150 4.28 -7.54 3.53
N ILE A 151 5.55 -7.51 3.13
CA ILE A 151 6.72 -7.31 3.99
C ILE A 151 7.43 -6.07 3.46
N ALA A 152 7.37 -4.98 4.20
CA ALA A 152 7.94 -3.72 3.76
C ALA A 152 8.73 -3.03 4.87
N ASP A 153 9.85 -2.45 4.48
CA ASP A 153 10.70 -1.63 5.34
C ASP A 153 11.32 -0.46 4.54
N ASP A 154 12.39 0.14 5.05
CA ASP A 154 13.09 1.24 4.38
C ASP A 154 13.73 0.85 3.03
N ASP A 155 14.05 -0.44 2.82
CA ASP A 155 14.71 -0.92 1.61
C ASP A 155 13.70 -1.22 0.47
N GLY A 156 12.42 -1.40 0.81
CA GLY A 156 11.36 -1.53 -0.17
C GLY A 156 10.19 -2.38 0.29
N VAL A 157 9.51 -3.00 -0.68
CA VAL A 157 8.31 -3.82 -0.45
C VAL A 157 8.50 -5.16 -1.16
N VAL A 158 8.26 -6.25 -0.44
CA VAL A 158 8.19 -7.61 -0.98
C VAL A 158 6.79 -8.17 -0.76
N VAL A 159 6.23 -8.73 -1.83
CA VAL A 159 4.96 -9.46 -1.83
C VAL A 159 5.28 -10.95 -1.71
N TRP A 160 4.82 -11.57 -0.64
CA TRP A 160 4.99 -13.00 -0.36
C TRP A 160 3.65 -13.73 -0.53
N PRO A 161 3.55 -14.71 -1.45
CA PRO A 161 2.29 -15.40 -1.71
C PRO A 161 1.72 -16.08 -0.46
N LYS A 162 0.41 -15.97 -0.22
CA LYS A 162 -0.25 -16.62 0.93
C LYS A 162 -0.16 -18.15 0.93
N GLU A 163 -0.01 -18.75 -0.25
CA GLU A 163 -0.02 -20.20 -0.48
C GLU A 163 1.37 -20.86 -0.33
N GLN A 164 2.40 -20.08 0.00
CA GLN A 164 3.77 -20.54 0.29
C GLN A 164 4.08 -20.45 1.78
#